data_AF-A0A1F5AB64-F1
#
_entry.id   AF-A0A1F5AB64-F1
#
_cell.length_a   1.000
_cell.length_b   1.000
_cell.length_c   1.000
_cell.angle_alpha   90.00
_cell.angle_beta   90.00
_cell.angle_gamma   90.00
#
_symmetry.space_group_name_H-M   'P 1'
#
loop_
_entity.id
_entity.type
_entity.pdbx_description
1 polymer ?
#
loop_
_entity_poly.entity_id
_entity_poly.type
_entity_poly.pdbx_seq_one_letter_code
_entity_poly.pdbx_strand_id
1 'polypeptide(L)'
;MLELALAFLVFGVLSGVMILVNYVLGPRRPNPAREKPFECGSPPLQAAIGPVNIPFFLVALLFLLLDVEIVFFYPLALAFREQGFGGFLALGAFVLVLGLGFVYAWKKGIFRWS
;
A
#
# COMPACT_ATOMS: atom_id res chain seq x y z
N MET A 1 9.76 -12.37 -20.50
CA MET A 1 9.52 -10.91 -20.45
C MET A 1 8.44 -10.47 -21.44
N LEU A 2 8.47 -10.93 -22.70
CA LEU A 2 7.43 -10.63 -23.70
C LEU A 2 6.02 -11.05 -23.26
N GLU A 3 5.86 -12.27 -22.74
CA GLU A 3 4.57 -12.78 -22.21
C GLU A 3 3.98 -11.89 -21.11
N LEU A 4 4.84 -11.39 -20.20
CA LEU A 4 4.42 -10.51 -19.12
C LEU A 4 3.98 -9.15 -19.68
N ALA A 5 4.75 -8.58 -20.60
CA ALA A 5 4.41 -7.31 -21.25
C ALA A 5 3.09 -7.42 -22.02
N LEU A 6 2.87 -8.53 -22.71
CA LEU A 6 1.62 -8.82 -23.41
C LEU A 6 0.45 -8.92 -22.43
N ALA A 7 0.61 -9.63 -21.31
CA ALA A 7 -0.43 -9.75 -20.29
C ALA A 7 -0.85 -8.38 -19.73
N PHE A 8 0.11 -7.53 -19.34
CA PHE A 8 -0.18 -6.17 -18.86
C PHE A 8 -0.91 -5.33 -19.91
N LEU A 9 -0.49 -5.44 -21.17
CA LEU A 9 -1.12 -4.71 -22.28
C LEU A 9 -2.57 -5.17 -22.49
N VAL A 10 -2.81 -6.49 -22.50
CA VAL A 10 -4.15 -7.05 -22.67
C VAL A 10 -5.07 -6.62 -21.53
N PHE A 11 -4.64 -6.73 -20.26
CA PHE A 11 -5.47 -6.31 -19.12
C PHE A 11 -5.72 -4.80 -19.11
N GLY A 12 -4.70 -4.00 -19.44
CA GLY A 12 -4.83 -2.55 -19.57
C GLY A 12 -5.87 -2.17 -20.64
N VAL A 13 -5.74 -2.74 -21.84
CA VAL A 13 -6.68 -2.50 -22.95
C VAL A 13 -8.08 -2.98 -22.59
N LEU A 14 -8.23 -4.17 -22.00
CA LEU A 14 -9.52 -4.71 -21.60
C LEU A 14 -10.25 -3.80 -20.60
N SER A 15 -9.52 -3.28 -19.59
CA SER A 15 -10.09 -2.35 -18.62
C SER A 15 -10.59 -1.06 -19.28
N GLY A 16 -9.82 -0.51 -20.23
CA GLY A 16 -10.22 0.67 -21.00
C GLY A 16 -11.43 0.41 -21.88
N VAL A 17 -11.49 -0.75 -22.54
CA VAL A 17 -12.65 -1.16 -23.35
C VAL A 17 -13.89 -1.31 -22.48
N MET A 18 -13.80 -1.90 -21.30
CA MET A 18 -14.94 -2.02 -20.38
C MET A 18 -15.49 -0.66 -19.94
N ILE A 19 -14.61 0.29 -19.62
CA ILE A 19 -15.01 1.66 -19.29
C ILE A 19 -15.68 2.33 -20.50
N LEU A 20 -15.13 2.17 -21.70
CA LEU A 20 -15.70 2.73 -22.93
C LEU A 20 -17.08 2.14 -23.26
N VAL A 21 -17.23 0.83 -23.15
CA VAL A 21 -18.49 0.11 -23.33
C VAL A 21 -19.54 0.64 -22.34
N ASN A 22 -19.19 0.78 -21.05
CA ASN A 22 -20.10 1.37 -20.07
C ASN A 22 -20.44 2.83 -20.39
N TYR A 23 -19.46 3.62 -20.85
CA TYR A 23 -19.70 5.00 -21.23
C TYR A 23 -20.67 5.13 -22.41
N VAL A 24 -20.56 4.26 -23.42
CA VAL A 24 -21.40 4.30 -24.64
C VAL A 24 -22.77 3.66 -24.44
N LEU A 25 -22.84 2.50 -23.79
CA LEU A 25 -24.07 1.71 -23.64
C LEU A 25 -24.79 1.95 -22.31
N GLY A 26 -24.12 2.56 -21.33
CA GLY A 26 -24.67 2.78 -20.00
C GLY A 26 -25.77 3.86 -19.97
N PRO A 27 -26.89 3.61 -19.27
CA PRO A 27 -27.97 4.60 -19.17
C PRO A 27 -27.51 5.80 -18.33
N ARG A 28 -27.48 6.98 -18.95
CA ARG A 28 -27.17 8.24 -18.25
C ARG A 28 -28.43 8.91 -17.76
N ARG A 29 -28.58 9.03 -16.44
CA ARG A 29 -29.67 9.76 -15.78
C ARG A 29 -29.07 10.74 -14.78
N PRO A 30 -28.49 11.86 -15.26
CA PRO A 30 -27.90 12.87 -14.38
C PRO A 30 -29.00 13.41 -13.48
N ASN A 31 -28.71 13.47 -12.18
CA ASN A 31 -29.63 13.99 -11.18
C ASN A 31 -28.80 14.76 -10.15
N PRO A 32 -29.09 16.04 -9.91
CA PRO A 32 -28.33 16.87 -8.98
C PRO A 32 -28.35 16.35 -7.53
N ALA A 33 -29.30 15.49 -7.16
CA ALA A 33 -29.31 14.81 -5.85
C ALA A 33 -28.38 13.57 -5.82
N ARG A 34 -28.13 12.91 -6.96
CA ARG A 34 -27.23 11.75 -7.06
C ARG A 34 -25.77 12.15 -7.27
N GLU A 35 -25.54 13.35 -7.78
CA GLU A 35 -24.21 13.90 -8.06
C GLU A 35 -23.57 14.58 -6.83
N LYS A 36 -24.31 14.69 -5.72
CA LYS A 36 -23.82 15.21 -4.45
C LYS A 36 -23.37 14.08 -3.52
N PRO A 37 -22.32 14.29 -2.71
CA PRO A 37 -21.98 13.37 -1.62
C PRO A 37 -23.17 13.13 -0.70
N PHE A 38 -23.31 11.90 -0.21
CA PHE A 38 -24.38 11.53 0.69
C PHE A 38 -24.09 12.01 2.12
N GLU A 39 -25.01 12.80 2.71
CA GLU A 39 -24.83 13.40 4.05
C GLU A 39 -26.06 13.28 4.98
N CYS A 40 -26.82 12.19 4.87
CA CYS A 40 -28.01 11.96 5.72
C CYS A 40 -29.07 13.09 5.67
N GLY A 41 -29.06 13.95 4.64
CA GLY A 41 -30.05 15.02 4.45
C GLY A 41 -29.62 16.43 4.88
N SER A 42 -28.42 16.59 5.44
CA SER A 42 -27.82 17.91 5.71
C SER A 42 -26.95 18.38 4.53
N PRO A 43 -26.81 19.69 4.28
CA PRO A 43 -25.75 20.20 3.44
C PRO A 43 -24.36 20.04 4.11
N PRO A 44 -23.27 19.90 3.31
CA PRO A 44 -21.90 19.79 3.80
C PRO A 44 -21.53 21.00 4.63
N LEU A 45 -21.32 20.76 5.92
CA LEU A 45 -21.06 21.81 6.91
C LEU A 45 -19.59 22.29 6.86
N GLN A 46 -18.67 21.50 6.31
CA GLN A 46 -17.23 21.79 6.36
C GLN A 46 -16.44 21.20 5.18
N ALA A 47 -15.27 21.78 4.90
CA ALA A 47 -14.33 21.21 3.93
C ALA A 47 -13.87 19.82 4.39
N ALA A 48 -13.81 18.86 3.46
CA ALA A 48 -13.58 17.43 3.72
C ALA A 48 -12.20 17.05 4.31
N ILE A 49 -11.39 18.03 4.70
CA ILE A 49 -10.04 17.81 5.23
C ILE A 49 -10.07 18.09 6.73
N GLY A 50 -10.38 17.06 7.50
CA GLY A 50 -10.19 17.06 8.94
C GLY A 50 -8.72 16.87 9.35
N PRO A 51 -8.38 17.07 10.63
CA PRO A 51 -7.06 16.72 11.14
C PRO A 51 -6.79 15.22 10.90
N VAL A 52 -5.62 14.91 10.34
CA VAL A 52 -5.20 13.52 10.11
C VAL A 52 -4.73 12.93 11.45
N ASN A 53 -5.27 11.78 11.85
CA ASN A 53 -4.86 11.15 13.10
C ASN A 53 -3.39 10.68 12.98
N ILE A 54 -2.57 11.07 13.96
CA ILE A 54 -1.13 10.75 14.03
C ILE A 54 -0.82 9.24 13.91
N PRO A 55 -1.63 8.30 14.47
CA PRO A 55 -1.36 6.87 14.32
C PRO A 55 -1.30 6.40 12.86
N PHE A 56 -2.11 6.96 11.96
CA PHE A 56 -2.06 6.59 10.53
C PHE A 56 -0.72 6.93 9.90
N PHE A 57 -0.17 8.10 10.23
CA PHE A 57 1.14 8.53 9.74
C PHE A 57 2.25 7.62 10.28
N LEU A 58 2.21 7.27 11.56
CA LEU A 58 3.21 6.41 12.18
C LEU A 58 3.19 4.98 11.60
N VAL A 59 2.02 4.43 11.30
CA VAL A 59 1.89 3.13 10.63
C VAL A 59 2.42 3.20 9.19
N ALA A 60 2.11 4.27 8.45
CA ALA A 60 2.63 4.45 7.09
C ALA A 60 4.16 4.59 7.07
N LEU A 61 4.72 5.33 8.03
CA LEU A 61 6.16 5.49 8.19
C LEU A 61 6.84 4.15 8.55
N LEU A 62 6.24 3.37 9.45
CA LEU A 62 6.73 2.04 9.80
C LEU A 62 6.68 1.08 8.60
N PHE A 63 5.62 1.14 7.80
CA PHE A 63 5.51 0.36 6.57
C PHE A 63 6.60 0.73 5.57
N LEU A 64 6.85 2.03 5.34
CA LEU A 64 7.91 2.50 4.46
C LEU A 64 9.30 2.04 4.92
N LEU A 65 9.55 2.10 6.24
CA LEU A 65 10.80 1.63 6.82
C LEU A 65 11.00 0.13 6.56
N LEU A 66 9.98 -0.68 6.84
CA LEU A 66 10.05 -2.13 6.64
C LEU A 66 10.17 -2.52 5.15
N ASP A 67 9.54 -1.78 4.25
CA ASP A 67 9.60 -2.04 2.80
C ASP A 67 11.04 -1.84 2.28
N VAL A 68 11.68 -0.74 2.67
CA VAL A 68 13.09 -0.48 2.34
C VAL A 68 14.01 -1.57 2.88
N GLU A 69 13.74 -2.10 4.07
CA GLU A 69 14.52 -3.18 4.67
C GLU A 69 14.39 -4.50 3.89
N ILE A 70 13.21 -4.82 3.38
CA ILE A 70 12.98 -6.01 2.53
C ILE A 70 13.77 -5.92 1.22
N VAL A 71 13.93 -4.73 0.65
CA VAL A 71 14.80 -4.53 -0.53
C VAL A 71 16.24 -4.95 -0.24
N PHE A 72 16.75 -4.73 0.99
CA PHE A 72 18.08 -5.18 1.39
C PHE A 72 18.19 -6.69 1.64
N PHE A 73 17.09 -7.39 1.95
CA PHE A 73 17.09 -8.85 2.06
C PHE A 73 17.38 -9.54 0.72
N TYR A 74 16.93 -8.97 -0.41
CA TYR A 74 17.10 -9.58 -1.73
C TYR A 74 18.57 -9.89 -2.10
N PRO A 75 19.49 -8.91 -2.11
CA PRO A 75 20.90 -9.19 -2.45
C PRO A 75 21.56 -10.15 -1.45
N LEU A 76 21.21 -10.05 -0.16
CA LEU A 76 21.75 -10.95 0.86
C LEU A 76 21.26 -12.40 0.66
N ALA A 77 19.99 -12.58 0.28
CA ALA A 77 19.41 -13.89 -0.04
C ALA A 77 20.03 -14.48 -1.32
N LEU A 78 20.30 -13.66 -2.34
CA LEU A 78 20.96 -14.09 -3.57
C LEU A 78 22.41 -14.51 -3.33
N ALA A 79 23.16 -13.76 -2.51
CA ALA A 79 24.54 -14.07 -2.17
C ALA A 79 24.70 -15.19 -1.12
N PHE A 80 23.60 -15.66 -0.52
CA PHE A 80 23.61 -16.60 0.60
C PHE A 80 24.30 -17.93 0.27
N ARG A 81 24.18 -18.41 -0.97
CA ARG A 81 24.80 -19.67 -1.42
C ARG A 81 26.33 -19.65 -1.37
N GLU A 82 26.94 -18.47 -1.54
CA GLU A 82 28.40 -18.34 -1.58
C GLU A 82 28.99 -17.99 -0.20
N GLN A 83 28.20 -17.42 0.71
CA GLN A 83 28.68 -16.93 2.01
C GLN A 83 28.63 -17.96 3.17
N GLY A 84 27.92 -19.08 3.02
CA GLY A 84 27.86 -20.14 4.03
C GLY A 84 27.44 -19.62 5.42
N PHE A 85 28.18 -19.98 6.48
CA PHE A 85 27.86 -19.60 7.86
C PHE A 85 27.97 -18.09 8.14
N GLY A 86 28.85 -17.37 7.42
CA GLY A 86 28.99 -15.92 7.57
C GLY A 86 27.74 -15.17 7.08
N GLY A 87 27.16 -15.61 5.96
CA GLY A 87 25.90 -15.08 5.45
C GLY A 87 24.72 -15.36 6.38
N PHE A 88 24.70 -16.52 7.04
CA PHE A 88 23.69 -16.85 8.06
C PHE A 88 23.76 -15.92 9.27
N LEU A 89 24.95 -15.63 9.78
CA LEU A 89 25.15 -14.67 10.88
C LEU A 89 24.74 -13.25 10.48
N ALA A 90 25.11 -12.81 9.27
CA ALA A 90 24.73 -11.49 8.76
C ALA A 90 23.20 -11.36 8.62
N LEU A 91 22.52 -12.38 8.10
CA LEU A 91 21.07 -12.44 7.99
C LEU A 91 20.40 -12.43 9.37
N GLY A 92 20.92 -13.23 10.31
CA GLY A 92 20.42 -13.28 11.69
C GLY A 92 20.57 -11.94 12.42
N ALA A 93 21.72 -11.28 12.26
CA ALA A 93 21.96 -9.95 12.82
C ALA A 93 21.01 -8.90 12.20
N PHE A 94 20.81 -8.95 10.88
CA PHE A 94 19.87 -8.05 10.20
C PHE A 94 18.45 -8.22 10.72
N VAL A 95 17.92 -9.46 10.72
CA VAL A 95 16.58 -9.79 11.25
C VAL A 95 16.43 -9.35 12.71
N LEU A 96 17.47 -9.52 13.54
CA LEU A 96 17.45 -9.10 14.93
C LEU A 96 17.25 -7.60 15.09
N VAL A 97 17.98 -6.79 14.32
CA VAL A 97 17.85 -5.32 14.37
C VAL A 97 16.43 -4.90 13.97
N LEU A 98 15.86 -5.51 12.93
CA LEU A 98 14.49 -5.23 12.50
C LEU A 98 13.45 -5.64 13.55
N GLY A 99 13.61 -6.84 14.10
CA GLY A 99 12.75 -7.35 15.15
C GLY A 99 12.76 -6.45 16.38
N LEU A 100 13.92 -5.91 16.77
CA LEU A 100 14.04 -4.96 17.88
C LEU A 100 13.32 -3.64 17.58
N GLY A 101 13.52 -3.08 16.37
CA GLY A 101 12.82 -1.87 15.93
C GLY A 101 11.29 -2.03 15.93
N PHE A 102 10.81 -3.17 15.43
CA PHE A 102 9.39 -3.51 15.41
C PHE A 102 8.81 -3.68 16.83
N VAL A 103 9.50 -4.41 17.71
CA VAL A 103 9.07 -4.60 19.11
C VAL A 103 9.04 -3.26 19.85
N TYR A 104 10.00 -2.37 19.60
CA TYR A 104 9.98 -1.01 20.16
C TYR A 104 8.75 -0.21 19.68
N ALA A 105 8.49 -0.22 18.37
CA ALA A 105 7.31 0.42 17.77
C ALA A 105 6.00 -0.10 18.37
N TRP A 106 5.90 -1.42 18.58
CA TRP A 106 4.76 -2.05 19.24
C TRP A 106 4.61 -1.55 20.68
N LYS A 107 5.67 -1.60 21.49
CA LYS A 107 5.62 -1.14 22.89
C LYS A 107 5.21 0.32 23.01
N LYS A 108 5.57 1.16 22.03
CA LYS A 108 5.17 2.58 21.98
C LYS A 108 3.69 2.80 21.63
N GLY A 109 2.96 1.74 21.31
CA GLY A 109 1.51 1.80 21.08
C GLY A 109 1.12 2.37 19.72
N ILE A 110 2.01 2.31 18.72
CA ILE A 110 1.73 2.82 17.36
C ILE A 110 0.51 2.14 16.73
N PHE A 111 0.23 0.90 17.13
CA PHE A 111 -0.92 0.12 16.68
C PHE A 111 -2.18 0.29 17.55
N ARG A 112 -2.20 1.25 18.48
CA ARG A 112 -3.40 1.53 19.28
C ARG A 112 -4.28 2.54 18.53
N TRP A 113 -5.54 2.14 18.33
CA TRP A 113 -6.54 2.88 17.57
C TRP A 113 -7.60 3.53 18.48
N SER A 114 -7.20 3.85 19.72
CA SER A 114 -8.04 4.43 20.77
C SER A 114 -7.83 5.93 20.90
#